data_AF-R6TZ19-F1
#
_entry.id   AF-R6TZ19-F1
#
_cell.length_a   1.000
_cell.length_b   1.000
_cell.length_c   1.000
_cell.angle_alpha   90.00
_cell.angle_beta   90.00
_cell.angle_gamma   90.00
#
_symmetry.space_group_name_H-M   'P 1'
#
loop_
_entity.id
_entity.type
_entity.pdbx_description
1 polymer ?
#
loop_
_entity_poly.entity_id
_entity_poly.type
_entity_poly.pdbx_seq_one_letter_code
_entity_poly.pdbx_strand_id
1 'polypeptide(L)'
;MDVTAIIIAASIPSAITGFCFWLIERNIKKQDKKREAEEEVRREDMERRENLRQQQEFYLVQGVNAAIALGEATAKAVQRIPDAHCNGDMHAALEYASKVKHAQKDFLAKQGINSIYE
;
A
#
# COMPACT_ATOMS: atom_id res chain seq x y z
N MET A 1 47.18 -56.45 3.64
CA MET A 1 45.78 -55.97 3.53
C MET A 1 45.64 -55.30 2.18
N ASP A 2 44.77 -55.81 1.32
CA ASP A 2 44.59 -55.27 -0.03
C ASP A 2 44.03 -53.85 0.02
N VAL A 3 44.73 -52.92 -0.64
CA VAL A 3 44.38 -51.49 -0.72
C VAL A 3 42.95 -51.29 -1.24
N THR A 4 42.49 -52.17 -2.13
CA THR A 4 41.12 -52.23 -2.64
C THR A 4 40.09 -52.49 -1.56
N ALA A 5 40.36 -53.37 -0.59
CA ALA A 5 39.45 -53.66 0.51
C ALA A 5 39.28 -52.45 1.46
N ILE A 6 40.35 -51.68 1.68
CA ILE A 6 40.32 -50.47 2.50
C ILE A 6 39.52 -49.35 1.80
N ILE A 7 39.68 -49.20 0.48
CA ILE A 7 38.92 -48.23 -0.33
C ILE A 7 37.43 -48.58 -0.34
N ILE A 8 37.09 -49.86 -0.48
CA ILE A 8 35.68 -50.32 -0.45
C ILE A 8 35.09 -50.13 0.95
N ALA A 9 35.84 -50.48 2.00
CA ALA A 9 35.40 -50.31 3.39
C ALA A 9 35.19 -48.84 3.78
N ALA A 10 35.98 -47.91 3.23
CA ALA A 10 35.84 -46.47 3.50
C ALA A 10 34.78 -45.78 2.61
N SER A 11 34.57 -46.24 1.38
CA SER A 11 33.66 -45.61 0.43
C SER A 11 32.18 -45.88 0.71
N ILE A 12 31.83 -47.08 1.19
CA ILE A 12 30.44 -47.45 1.48
C ILE A 12 29.85 -46.59 2.62
N PRO A 13 30.49 -46.44 3.79
CA PRO A 13 29.97 -45.58 4.86
C PRO A 13 29.91 -44.09 4.47
N SER A 14 30.86 -43.64 3.63
CA SER A 14 30.90 -42.25 3.14
C SER A 14 29.72 -41.96 2.20
N ALA A 15 29.41 -42.88 1.29
CA ALA A 15 28.27 -42.75 0.38
C ALA A 15 26.92 -42.75 1.13
N ILE A 16 26.78 -43.60 2.16
CA ILE A 16 25.59 -43.63 3.03
C ILE A 16 25.44 -42.29 3.76
N THR A 17 26.53 -41.76 4.32
CA THR A 17 26.53 -40.48 5.04
C THR A 17 26.13 -39.34 4.11
N GLY A 18 26.71 -39.26 2.90
CA GLY A 18 26.35 -38.27 1.88
C GLY A 18 24.88 -38.37 1.44
N PHE A 19 24.36 -39.60 1.30
CA PHE A 19 22.95 -39.83 0.99
C PHE A 19 22.01 -39.36 2.12
N CYS A 20 22.35 -39.64 3.38
CA CYS A 20 21.61 -39.16 4.54
C CYS A 20 21.59 -37.62 4.60
N PHE A 21 22.73 -36.96 4.37
CA PHE A 21 22.80 -35.49 4.29
C PHE A 21 21.97 -34.93 3.14
N TRP A 22 21.98 -35.57 1.97
CA TRP A 22 21.16 -35.15 0.83
C TRP A 22 19.65 -35.22 1.13
N LEU A 23 19.20 -36.26 1.84
CA LEU A 23 17.79 -36.35 2.26
C LEU A 23 17.40 -35.22 3.24
N ILE A 24 18.29 -34.87 4.17
CA ILE A 24 18.08 -33.77 5.13
C ILE A 24 18.03 -32.43 4.40
N GLU A 25 19.02 -32.14 3.55
CA GLU A 25 19.09 -30.89 2.77
C GLU A 25 17.88 -30.73 1.85
N ARG A 26 17.42 -31.83 1.23
CA ARG A 26 16.20 -31.81 0.41
C ARG A 26 14.96 -31.46 1.21
N ASN A 27 14.86 -31.93 2.46
CA ASN A 27 13.74 -31.59 3.33
C ASN A 27 13.81 -30.15 3.82
N ILE A 28 15.00 -29.65 4.16
CA ILE A 28 15.22 -28.24 4.55
C ILE A 28 14.85 -27.33 3.38
N LYS A 29 15.40 -27.56 2.18
CA LYS A 29 15.08 -26.79 0.97
C LYS A 29 13.58 -26.79 0.63
N LYS A 30 12.86 -27.87 0.92
CA LYS A 30 11.40 -27.93 0.72
C LYS A 30 10.65 -27.06 1.75
N GLN A 31 11.12 -27.01 3.00
CA GLN A 31 10.52 -26.17 4.03
C GLN A 31 10.84 -24.69 3.79
N ASP A 32 12.08 -24.37 3.41
CA ASP A 32 12.47 -22.98 3.11
C ASP A 32 11.66 -22.41 1.96
N LYS A 33 11.51 -23.16 0.85
CA LYS A 33 10.63 -22.75 -0.26
C LYS A 33 9.18 -22.51 0.14
N LYS A 34 8.66 -23.29 1.09
CA LYS A 34 7.30 -23.07 1.60
C LYS A 34 7.22 -21.79 2.42
N ARG A 35 8.22 -21.53 3.28
CA ARG A 35 8.29 -20.32 4.09
C ARG A 35 8.45 -19.07 3.22
N GLU A 36 9.31 -19.12 2.21
CA GLU A 36 9.47 -18.05 1.23
C GLU A 36 8.16 -17.75 0.51
N ALA A 37 7.46 -18.77 0.01
CA ALA A 37 6.16 -18.59 -0.63
C ALA A 37 5.08 -18.02 0.33
N GLU A 38 5.05 -18.48 1.59
CA GLU A 38 4.13 -17.94 2.60
C GLU A 38 4.46 -16.48 2.95
N GLU A 39 5.75 -16.12 3.01
CA GLU A 39 6.19 -14.75 3.23
C GLU A 39 5.86 -13.84 2.04
N GLU A 40 6.06 -14.31 0.81
CA GLU A 40 5.69 -13.59 -0.42
C GLU A 40 4.19 -13.30 -0.45
N VAL A 41 3.34 -14.32 -0.23
CA VAL A 41 1.88 -14.14 -0.16
C VAL A 41 1.50 -13.15 0.94
N ARG A 42 2.14 -13.22 2.10
CA ARG A 42 1.87 -12.28 3.20
C ARG A 42 2.30 -10.85 2.84
N ARG A 43 3.42 -10.67 2.14
CA ARG A 43 3.87 -9.36 1.65
C ARG A 43 2.91 -8.81 0.61
N GLU A 44 2.53 -9.60 -0.39
CA GLU A 44 1.57 -9.21 -1.41
C GLU A 44 0.20 -8.82 -0.80
N ASP A 45 -0.28 -9.55 0.19
CA ASP A 45 -1.53 -9.21 0.88
C ASP A 45 -1.40 -7.93 1.71
N MET A 46 -0.25 -7.67 2.33
CA MET A 46 0.02 -6.41 3.03
C MET A 46 0.05 -5.23 2.04
N GLU A 47 0.80 -5.36 0.94
CA GLU A 47 0.86 -4.34 -0.12
C GLU A 47 -0.51 -4.08 -0.74
N ARG A 48 -1.29 -5.13 -1.02
CA ARG A 48 -2.66 -5.00 -1.52
C ARG A 48 -3.54 -4.23 -0.54
N ARG A 49 -3.47 -4.53 0.75
CA ARG A 49 -4.24 -3.82 1.78
C ARG A 49 -3.82 -2.37 1.89
N GLU A 50 -2.52 -2.08 1.81
CA GLU A 50 -2.00 -0.72 1.85
C GLU A 50 -2.45 0.09 0.64
N ASN A 51 -2.33 -0.48 -0.57
CA ASN A 51 -2.81 0.14 -1.80
C ASN A 51 -4.32 0.43 -1.76
N LEU A 52 -5.13 -0.50 -1.23
CA LEU A 52 -6.57 -0.29 -1.07
C LEU A 52 -6.86 0.85 -0.09
N ARG A 53 -6.12 0.96 1.02
CA ARG A 53 -6.26 2.07 1.97
C ARG A 53 -5.90 3.40 1.33
N GLN A 54 -4.78 3.46 0.61
CA GLN A 54 -4.36 4.66 -0.12
C GLN A 54 -5.42 5.09 -1.15
N GLN A 55 -5.97 4.14 -1.92
CA GLN A 55 -7.04 4.44 -2.87
C GLN A 55 -8.32 4.93 -2.17
N GLN A 56 -8.70 4.32 -1.06
CA GLN A 56 -9.85 4.75 -0.27
C GLN A 56 -9.67 6.19 0.24
N GLU A 57 -8.51 6.51 0.81
CA GLU A 57 -8.19 7.86 1.28
C GLU A 57 -8.22 8.89 0.13
N PHE A 58 -7.68 8.51 -1.03
CA PHE A 58 -7.76 9.34 -2.23
C PHE A 58 -9.21 9.63 -2.65
N TYR A 59 -10.06 8.60 -2.72
CA TYR A 59 -11.47 8.78 -3.06
C TYR A 59 -12.24 9.59 -2.01
N LEU A 60 -11.90 9.46 -0.73
CA LEU A 60 -12.49 10.30 0.32
C LEU A 60 -12.15 11.79 0.10
N VAL A 61 -10.88 12.11 -0.17
CA VAL A 61 -10.46 13.49 -0.47
C VAL A 61 -11.15 14.01 -1.72
N GLN A 62 -11.23 13.20 -2.79
CA GLN A 62 -11.96 13.58 -4.01
C GLN A 62 -13.45 13.82 -3.75
N GLY A 63 -14.10 12.95 -2.98
CA GLY A 63 -15.51 13.08 -2.61
C GLY A 63 -15.80 14.34 -1.81
N VAL A 64 -14.96 14.67 -0.82
CA VAL A 64 -15.06 15.92 -0.05
C VAL A 64 -14.88 17.14 -0.95
N ASN A 65 -13.88 17.14 -1.83
CA ASN A 65 -13.67 18.23 -2.78
C ASN A 65 -14.86 18.43 -3.73
N ALA A 66 -15.44 17.33 -4.23
CA ALA A 66 -16.64 17.38 -5.05
C ALA A 66 -17.84 17.95 -4.29
N ALA A 67 -18.03 17.55 -3.03
CA ALA A 67 -19.10 18.07 -2.19
C ALA A 67 -18.94 19.57 -1.89
N ILE A 68 -17.72 20.03 -1.61
CA ILE A 68 -17.42 21.46 -1.42
C ILE A 68 -17.72 22.24 -2.70
N ALA A 69 -17.25 21.76 -3.86
CA ALA A 69 -17.50 22.41 -5.13
C ALA A 69 -19.01 22.47 -5.48
N LEU A 70 -19.75 21.40 -5.21
CA LEU A 70 -21.20 21.36 -5.38
C LEU A 70 -21.90 22.36 -4.43
N GLY A 71 -21.48 22.41 -3.16
CA GLY A 71 -22.00 23.34 -2.17
C GLY A 71 -21.75 24.81 -2.58
N GLU A 72 -20.55 25.13 -3.05
CA GLU A 72 -20.21 26.46 -3.58
C GLU A 72 -21.07 26.83 -4.80
N ALA A 73 -21.23 25.89 -5.75
CA ALA A 73 -22.04 26.12 -6.94
C ALA A 73 -23.51 26.35 -6.58
N THR A 74 -24.03 25.57 -5.62
CA THR A 74 -25.41 25.68 -5.13
C THR A 74 -25.63 27.00 -4.41
N ALA A 75 -24.74 27.37 -3.48
CA ALA A 75 -24.82 28.65 -2.77
C ALA A 75 -24.77 29.84 -3.74
N LYS A 76 -23.87 29.80 -4.73
CA LYS A 76 -23.78 30.84 -5.78
C LYS A 76 -25.02 30.88 -6.67
N ALA A 77 -25.65 29.74 -6.95
CA ALA A 77 -26.89 29.69 -7.72
C ALA A 77 -28.04 30.32 -6.93
N VAL A 78 -28.16 30.00 -5.64
CA VAL A 78 -29.19 30.57 -4.75
C VAL A 78 -29.04 32.09 -4.61
N GLN A 79 -27.80 32.60 -4.49
CA GLN A 79 -27.52 34.04 -4.44
C GLN A 79 -27.96 34.82 -5.68
N ARG A 80 -28.18 34.15 -6.83
CA ARG A 80 -28.63 34.79 -8.08
C ARG A 80 -30.15 34.87 -8.20
N ILE A 81 -30.90 34.25 -7.28
CA ILE A 81 -32.36 34.24 -7.31
C ILE A 81 -32.87 35.58 -6.74
N PRO A 82 -33.71 36.34 -7.48
CA PRO A 82 -34.08 37.72 -7.12
C PRO A 82 -34.87 37.84 -5.80
N ASP A 83 -35.61 36.81 -5.40
CA ASP A 83 -36.39 36.77 -4.15
C ASP A 83 -35.71 35.97 -3.03
N ALA A 84 -34.52 35.42 -3.28
CA ALA A 84 -33.82 34.64 -2.26
C ALA A 84 -33.06 35.56 -1.31
N HIS A 85 -33.66 35.83 -0.14
CA HIS A 85 -32.98 36.54 0.93
C HIS A 85 -31.99 35.60 1.64
N CYS A 86 -30.78 35.50 1.10
CA CYS A 86 -29.67 34.82 1.78
C CYS A 86 -29.35 35.59 3.07
N ASN A 87 -29.34 34.93 4.22
CA ASN A 87 -28.88 35.55 5.47
C ASN A 87 -27.35 35.71 5.44
N GLY A 88 -26.80 36.60 6.29
CA GLY A 88 -25.35 36.83 6.39
C GLY A 88 -24.54 35.55 6.67
N ASP A 89 -25.17 34.56 7.30
CA ASP A 89 -24.58 33.24 7.60
C ASP A 89 -24.19 32.47 6.33
N MET A 90 -24.96 32.59 5.23
CA MET A 90 -24.64 31.88 4.00
C MET A 90 -23.44 32.50 3.26
N HIS A 91 -23.25 33.82 3.36
CA HIS A 91 -22.05 34.48 2.84
C HIS A 91 -20.80 34.08 3.64
N ALA A 92 -20.90 34.08 4.97
CA ALA A 92 -19.81 33.66 5.85
C ALA A 92 -19.44 32.18 5.62
N ALA A 93 -20.44 31.31 5.45
CA ALA A 93 -20.22 29.90 5.13
C ALA A 93 -19.52 29.70 3.78
N LEU A 94 -19.91 30.48 2.75
CA LEU A 94 -19.28 30.42 1.43
C LEU A 94 -17.83 30.91 1.45
N GLU A 95 -17.56 32.00 2.19
CA GLU A 95 -16.20 32.51 2.37
C GLU A 95 -15.31 31.51 3.09
N TYR A 96 -15.82 30.88 4.16
CA TYR A 96 -15.13 29.83 4.89
C TYR A 96 -14.82 28.62 3.99
N ALA A 97 -15.82 28.11 3.25
CA ALA A 97 -15.65 26.98 2.35
C ALA A 97 -14.58 27.25 1.28
N SER A 98 -14.61 28.44 0.68
CA SER A 98 -13.62 28.89 -0.30
C SER A 98 -12.21 28.93 0.32
N LYS A 99 -12.06 29.49 1.53
CA LYS A 99 -10.78 29.53 2.25
C LYS A 99 -10.23 28.13 2.54
N VAL A 100 -11.07 27.22 3.03
CA VAL A 100 -10.68 25.83 3.32
C VAL A 100 -10.24 25.11 2.05
N LYS A 101 -10.99 25.27 0.95
CA LYS A 101 -10.65 24.70 -0.36
C LYS A 101 -9.30 25.19 -0.88
N HIS A 102 -9.03 26.50 -0.78
CA HIS A 102 -7.74 27.08 -1.17
C HIS A 102 -6.60 26.53 -0.31
N ALA A 103 -6.76 26.48 1.01
CA ALA A 103 -5.76 25.93 1.91
C ALA A 103 -5.48 24.44 1.63
N GLN A 104 -6.52 23.64 1.38
CA GLN A 104 -6.39 22.23 1.00
C GLN A 104 -5.64 22.07 -0.33
N LYS A 105 -5.96 22.88 -1.34
CA LYS A 105 -5.26 22.87 -2.64
C LYS A 105 -3.78 23.18 -2.46
N ASP A 106 -3.44 24.23 -1.70
CA ASP A 106 -2.05 24.62 -1.47
C ASP A 106 -1.28 23.56 -0.69
N PHE A 107 -1.94 22.92 0.30
CA PHE A 107 -1.35 21.83 1.06
C PHE A 107 -1.03 20.63 0.15
N LEU A 108 -1.99 20.17 -0.65
CA LEU A 108 -1.79 19.05 -1.58
C LEU A 108 -0.73 19.37 -2.64
N ALA A 109 -0.69 20.60 -3.15
CA ALA A 109 0.35 21.03 -4.08
C ALA A 109 1.75 20.99 -3.44
N LYS A 110 1.89 21.47 -2.19
CA LYS A 110 3.16 21.39 -1.45
C LYS A 110 3.60 19.96 -1.20
N GLN A 111 2.69 19.10 -0.73
CA GLN A 111 2.98 17.69 -0.50
C GLN A 111 3.39 16.98 -1.80
N GLY A 112 2.66 17.23 -2.90
CA GLY A 112 2.98 16.66 -4.20
C GLY A 112 4.31 17.15 -4.80
N ILE A 113 4.72 18.39 -4.51
CA ILE A 113 6.06 18.88 -4.89
C ILE A 113 7.12 18.22 -4.02
N ASN A 114 6.94 18.17 -2.70
CA ASN A 114 7.90 17.56 -1.79
C ASN A 114 8.13 16.07 -2.12
N SER A 115 7.08 15.32 -2.47
CA SER A 115 7.19 13.91 -2.82
C SER A 115 7.90 13.63 -4.15
N ILE A 116 8.23 14.66 -4.95
CA ILE A 116 9.05 14.53 -6.16
C ILE A 116 10.55 14.68 -5.83
N TYR A 117 10.88 15.43 -4.78
CA TYR A 117 12.26 15.73 -4.38
C TYR A 117 12.80 14.80 -3.28
N GLU A 118 11.93 14.08 -2.58
CA GLU A 118 12.26 12.97 -1.67
C GLU A 118 12.38 11.64 -2.42
#